data_AF-A0A485LNY9-F1
#
_entry.id   AF-A0A485LNY9-F1
#
_cell.length_a   1.000
_cell.length_b   1.000
_cell.length_c   1.000
_cell.angle_alpha   90.00
_cell.angle_beta   90.00
_cell.angle_gamma   90.00
#
_symmetry.space_group_name_H-M   'P 1'
#
loop_
_entity.id
_entity.type
_entity.pdbx_description
1 polymer ?
#
loop_
_entity_poly.entity_id
_entity_poly.type
_entity_poly.pdbx_seq_one_letter_code
_entity_poly.pdbx_strand_id
1 'polypeptide(L)'
;MLSQVLARRVNIGTRFAQVQMKGQQRRNGGSLNKNKHIEVWNGVRENCDREFVFNTANMAKFFGTTVLPFTVIYALMMDEQKKHDKIEGKPHNPHRYM
;
A
#
# COMPACT_ATOMS: atom_id res chain seq x y z
N MET A 1 -6.93 20.59 -59.94
CA MET A 1 -7.39 19.30 -59.38
C MET A 1 -6.23 18.51 -58.76
N LEU A 2 -5.63 19.00 -57.67
CA LEU A 2 -4.42 18.41 -57.06
C LEU A 2 -4.60 17.99 -55.60
N SER A 3 -5.82 18.03 -55.08
CA SER A 3 -6.08 17.81 -53.64
C SER A 3 -6.51 16.38 -53.29
N GLN A 4 -7.03 15.60 -54.24
CA GLN A 4 -7.57 14.26 -53.92
C GLN A 4 -6.58 13.09 -54.07
N VAL A 5 -5.40 13.31 -54.63
CA VAL A 5 -4.41 12.22 -54.83
C VAL A 5 -3.46 12.05 -53.64
N LEU A 6 -3.30 13.09 -52.81
CA LEU A 6 -2.42 13.03 -51.62
C LEU A 6 -3.08 12.40 -50.38
N ALA A 7 -4.41 12.28 -50.34
CA ALA A 7 -5.12 11.69 -49.20
C ALA A 7 -5.26 10.16 -49.27
N ARG A 8 -4.87 9.52 -50.39
CA ARG A 8 -5.09 8.09 -50.64
C ARG A 8 -3.82 7.24 -50.61
N ARG A 9 -2.83 7.65 -49.82
CA ARG A 9 -1.80 6.73 -49.31
C ARG A 9 -1.93 6.61 -47.82
N VAL A 10 -3.10 6.14 -47.37
CA VAL A 10 -3.15 5.52 -46.06
C VAL A 10 -2.28 4.28 -46.17
N ASN A 11 -1.07 4.39 -45.62
CA ASN A 11 -0.04 3.37 -45.64
C ASN A 11 -0.67 2.05 -45.20
N ILE A 12 -0.92 1.16 -46.16
CA ILE A 12 -1.56 -0.13 -45.89
C ILE A 12 -0.72 -0.91 -44.85
N GLY A 13 0.61 -0.74 -44.89
CA GLY A 13 1.54 -1.25 -43.88
C GLY A 13 1.34 -0.68 -42.47
N THR A 14 0.96 0.58 -42.29
CA THR A 14 0.72 1.14 -40.94
C THR A 14 -0.61 0.65 -40.35
N ARG A 15 -1.62 0.40 -41.19
CA ARG A 15 -2.88 -0.23 -40.74
C ARG A 15 -2.68 -1.69 -40.34
N PHE A 16 -1.91 -2.46 -41.11
CA PHE A 16 -1.59 -3.84 -40.75
C PHE A 16 -0.73 -3.91 -39.49
N ALA A 17 0.26 -3.02 -39.33
CA ALA A 17 1.07 -2.94 -38.11
C ALA A 17 0.21 -2.56 -36.88
N GLN A 18 -0.72 -1.60 -37.01
CA GLN A 18 -1.64 -1.26 -35.90
C GLN A 18 -2.62 -2.38 -35.57
N VAL A 19 -3.14 -3.11 -36.56
CA VAL A 19 -4.04 -4.25 -36.35
C VAL A 19 -3.29 -5.43 -35.74
N GLN A 20 -2.04 -5.67 -36.14
CA GLN A 20 -1.18 -6.70 -35.56
C GLN A 20 -0.81 -6.35 -34.12
N MET A 21 -0.46 -5.09 -33.82
CA MET A 21 -0.19 -4.62 -32.46
C MET A 21 -1.43 -4.67 -31.55
N LYS A 22 -2.60 -4.24 -32.04
CA LYS A 22 -3.87 -4.32 -31.29
C LYS A 22 -4.35 -5.77 -31.12
N GLY A 23 -4.12 -6.64 -32.10
CA GLY A 23 -4.43 -8.06 -32.03
C GLY A 23 -3.52 -8.81 -31.05
N GLN A 24 -2.24 -8.45 -31.01
CA GLN A 24 -1.24 -9.04 -30.11
C GLN A 24 -1.43 -8.57 -28.66
N GLN A 25 -1.87 -7.32 -28.43
CA GLN A 25 -2.31 -6.83 -27.11
C GLN A 25 -3.61 -7.48 -26.61
N ARG A 26 -4.49 -7.92 -27.52
CA ARG A 26 -5.78 -8.54 -27.17
C ARG A 26 -5.72 -10.05 -26.97
N ARG A 27 -4.76 -10.74 -27.60
CA ARG A 27 -4.60 -12.19 -27.50
C ARG A 27 -3.64 -12.62 -26.37
N ASN A 28 -2.67 -11.77 -26.06
CA ASN A 28 -1.83 -11.87 -24.87
C ASN A 28 -2.05 -10.56 -24.10
N GLY A 29 -2.76 -10.57 -22.98
CA GLY A 29 -3.04 -9.36 -22.21
C GLY A 29 -1.75 -8.63 -21.81
N GLY A 30 -1.27 -7.71 -22.66
CA GLY A 30 0.02 -7.03 -22.55
C GLY A 30 1.22 -7.98 -22.48
N SER A 31 2.17 -7.86 -23.41
CA SER A 31 3.52 -8.41 -23.14
C SER A 31 4.17 -7.57 -22.05
N LEU A 32 3.84 -7.82 -20.78
CA LEU A 32 4.60 -7.32 -19.66
C LEU A 32 5.96 -8.00 -19.72
N ASN A 33 6.99 -7.23 -20.06
CA ASN A 33 8.35 -7.69 -19.88
C ASN A 33 8.56 -7.83 -18.36
N LYS A 34 8.48 -9.07 -17.86
CA LYS A 34 8.55 -9.39 -16.44
C LYS A 34 9.88 -8.88 -15.91
N ASN A 35 9.82 -7.89 -15.03
CA ASN A 35 11.01 -7.42 -14.34
C ASN A 35 11.30 -8.39 -13.19
N LYS A 36 12.37 -9.17 -13.34
CA LYS A 36 12.82 -10.15 -12.33
C LYS A 36 12.95 -9.53 -10.93
N HIS A 37 13.40 -8.28 -10.82
CA HIS A 37 13.54 -7.62 -9.53
C HIS A 37 12.20 -7.36 -8.85
N ILE A 38 11.17 -7.01 -9.64
CA ILE A 38 9.80 -6.81 -9.13
C ILE A 38 9.20 -8.15 -8.72
N GLU A 39 9.41 -9.20 -9.51
CA GLU A 39 8.90 -10.54 -9.17
C GLU A 39 9.54 -11.08 -7.89
N VAL A 40 10.85 -10.91 -7.71
CA VAL A 40 11.55 -11.30 -6.48
C VAL A 40 11.06 -10.48 -5.28
N TRP A 41 10.94 -9.16 -5.42
CA TRP A 41 10.43 -8.30 -4.34
C TRP A 41 9.02 -8.69 -3.90
N ASN A 42 8.14 -8.94 -4.87
CA ASN A 42 6.78 -9.39 -4.58
C ASN A 42 6.77 -10.76 -3.91
N GLY A 43 7.60 -11.70 -4.37
CA GLY A 43 7.73 -13.02 -3.76
C GLY A 43 8.23 -12.97 -2.30
N VAL A 44 9.21 -12.11 -2.00
CA VAL A 44 9.66 -11.89 -0.62
C VAL A 44 8.52 -11.34 0.24
N ARG A 45 7.76 -10.35 -0.27
CA ARG A 45 6.65 -9.74 0.44
C ARG A 45 5.50 -10.73 0.71
N GLU A 46 5.21 -11.60 -0.25
CA GLU A 46 4.18 -12.64 -0.12
C GLU A 46 4.59 -13.74 0.87
N ASN A 47 5.89 -14.03 0.99
CA ASN A 47 6.42 -15.01 1.94
C ASN A 47 6.73 -14.43 3.33
N CYS A 48 6.53 -13.14 3.57
CA CYS A 48 6.92 -12.50 4.83
C CYS A 48 6.34 -13.21 6.06
N ASP A 49 5.09 -13.69 6.01
CA ASP A 49 4.46 -14.38 7.14
C ASP A 49 5.10 -15.75 7.43
N ARG A 50 5.58 -16.44 6.38
CA ARG A 50 6.25 -17.75 6.52
C ARG A 50 7.67 -17.61 7.04
N GLU A 51 8.37 -16.56 6.62
CA GLU A 51 9.74 -16.27 7.03
C GLU A 51 9.83 -15.49 8.35
N PHE A 52 8.69 -15.08 8.91
CA PHE A 52 8.66 -14.32 10.15
C PHE A 52 9.12 -15.16 11.34
N VAL A 53 10.12 -14.66 12.05
CA VAL A 53 10.64 -15.27 13.28
C VAL A 53 10.49 -14.29 14.44
N PHE A 54 9.91 -14.78 15.52
CA PHE A 54 9.84 -14.07 16.81
C PHE A 54 11.22 -14.06 17.47
N ASN A 55 12.05 -13.11 17.06
CA ASN A 55 13.32 -12.79 17.72
C ASN A 55 13.20 -11.47 18.49
N THR A 56 14.17 -11.18 19.35
CA THR A 56 14.16 -9.98 20.19
C THR A 56 14.03 -8.69 19.39
N ALA A 57 14.68 -8.58 18.23
CA ALA A 57 14.62 -7.38 17.39
C ALA A 57 13.23 -7.17 16.76
N ASN A 58 12.62 -8.23 16.22
CA ASN A 58 11.29 -8.19 15.64
C ASN A 58 10.21 -7.95 16.71
N MET A 59 10.39 -8.55 17.90
CA MET A 59 9.52 -8.30 19.04
C MET A 59 9.62 -6.87 19.55
N ALA A 60 10.83 -6.31 19.66
CA ALA A 60 11.00 -4.91 20.05
C ALA A 60 10.33 -3.96 19.06
N LYS A 61 10.46 -4.23 17.74
CA LYS A 61 9.74 -3.47 16.71
C LYS A 61 8.23 -3.60 16.85
N PHE A 62 7.71 -4.82 17.01
CA PHE A 62 6.30 -5.07 17.21
C PHE A 62 5.76 -4.31 18.43
N PHE A 63 6.38 -4.45 19.60
CA PHE A 63 5.96 -3.72 20.80
C PHE A 63 6.08 -2.20 20.64
N GLY A 64 7.17 -1.73 20.04
CA GLY A 64 7.42 -0.31 19.82
C GLY A 64 6.40 0.34 18.88
N THR A 65 5.87 -0.38 17.90
CA THR A 65 4.90 0.16 16.93
C THR A 65 3.45 -0.12 17.31
N THR A 66 3.16 -1.21 18.03
CA THR A 66 1.79 -1.62 18.31
C THR A 66 1.34 -1.40 19.75
N VAL A 67 2.23 -1.41 20.73
CA VAL A 67 1.86 -1.26 22.14
C VAL A 67 2.21 0.13 22.63
N LEU A 68 3.45 0.56 22.40
CA LEU A 68 3.97 1.81 22.95
C LEU A 68 3.14 3.05 22.58
N PRO A 69 2.68 3.27 21.33
CA PRO A 69 1.89 4.45 20.98
C PRO A 69 0.56 4.50 21.72
N PHE A 70 -0.13 3.36 21.86
CA PHE A 70 -1.40 3.28 22.56
C PHE A 70 -1.23 3.47 24.07
N THR A 71 -0.17 2.92 24.65
CA THR A 71 0.17 3.15 26.06
C THR A 71 0.44 4.63 26.34
N VAL A 72 1.16 5.32 25.45
CA VAL A 72 1.43 6.76 25.58
C VAL A 72 0.12 7.56 25.49
N ILE A 73 -0.71 7.29 24.49
CA ILE A 73 -2.01 7.97 24.32
C ILE A 73 -2.89 7.74 25.53
N TYR A 74 -3.02 6.50 26.00
CA TYR A 74 -3.77 6.16 27.20
C TYR A 74 -3.26 6.94 28.42
N ALA A 75 -1.95 6.99 28.64
CA ALA A 75 -1.37 7.74 29.75
C ALA A 75 -1.69 9.25 29.69
N LEU A 76 -1.65 9.85 28.50
CA LEU A 76 -1.99 11.26 28.31
C LEU A 76 -3.48 11.52 28.57
N MET A 77 -4.37 10.72 27.98
CA MET A 77 -5.82 10.82 28.21
C MET A 77 -6.16 10.67 29.69
N MET A 78 -5.48 9.73 30.36
CA MET A 78 -5.63 9.49 31.78
C MET A 78 -5.21 10.67 32.65
N ASP A 79 -4.11 11.34 32.29
CA ASP A 79 -3.66 12.53 33.01
C ASP A 79 -4.63 13.70 32.82
N GLU A 80 -5.12 13.92 31.60
CA GLU A 80 -6.13 14.93 31.31
C GLU A 80 -7.43 14.66 32.08
N GLN A 81 -7.90 13.41 32.07
CA GLN A 81 -9.15 13.05 32.74
C GLN A 81 -9.05 13.21 34.26
N LYS A 82 -7.90 12.90 34.87
CA LYS A 82 -7.63 13.18 36.29
C LYS A 82 -7.66 14.68 36.59
N LYS A 83 -7.14 15.52 35.70
CA LYS A 83 -7.19 16.99 35.86
C LYS A 83 -8.63 17.50 35.77
N HIS A 84 -9.40 17.02 34.81
CA HIS A 84 -10.83 17.35 34.68
C HIS A 84 -11.63 16.94 35.91
N ASP A 85 -11.45 15.72 36.41
CA ASP A 85 -12.11 15.25 37.62
C ASP A 85 -11.79 16.09 38.86
N LYS A 86 -10.53 16.55 38.97
CA LYS A 86 -10.11 17.45 40.05
C LYS A 86 -10.81 18.81 39.97
N ILE A 87 -11.03 19.33 38.76
CA ILE A 87 -11.76 20.59 38.53
C ILE A 87 -13.25 20.41 38.86
N GLU A 88 -13.83 19.28 38.49
CA GLU A 88 -15.25 18.96 38.73
C GLU A 88 -15.57 18.52 40.16
N GLY A 89 -14.55 18.40 41.03
CA GLY A 89 -14.72 18.01 42.44
C GLY A 89 -15.21 16.56 42.63
N LYS A 90 -14.96 15.69 41.65
CA LYS A 90 -15.39 14.30 41.72
C LYS A 90 -14.59 13.51 42.78
N PRO A 91 -15.21 12.59 43.52
CA PRO A 91 -14.50 11.78 44.51
C PRO A 91 -13.45 10.89 43.82
N HIS A 92 -12.29 10.75 44.46
CA HIS A 92 -11.23 9.88 43.96
C HIS A 92 -11.68 8.42 43.97
N ASN A 93 -11.77 7.80 42.79
CA ASN A 93 -12.03 6.38 42.63
C ASN A 93 -10.86 5.74 41.84
N PRO A 94 -10.09 4.83 42.47
CA PRO A 94 -8.93 4.20 41.82
C PRO A 94 -9.31 3.24 40.68
N HIS A 95 -10.56 2.78 40.62
CA HIS A 95 -11.06 1.88 39.58
C HIS A 95 -11.84 2.59 38.47
N ARG A 96 -11.92 3.93 38.50
CA ARG A 96 -12.73 4.67 37.52
C ARG A 96 -12.24 4.54 36.07
N TYR A 97 -11.00 4.10 35.92
CA TYR A 97 -10.23 4.19 34.70
C TYR A 97 -9.48 2.90 34.34
N MET A 98 -9.74 1.84 35.10
CA MET A 98 -9.33 0.47 34.81
C MET A 98 -10.43 -0.21 34.00
#